data_AF-A0A453LCS7-F1
#
_entry.id   AF-A0A453LCS7-F1
#
_cell.length_a   1.000
_cell.length_b   1.000
_cell.length_c   1.000
_cell.angle_alpha   90.00
_cell.angle_beta   90.00
_cell.angle_gamma   90.00
#
_symmetry.space_group_name_H-M   'P 1'
#
loop_
_entity.id
_entity.type
_entity.pdbx_description
1 polymer ?
#
loop_
_entity_poly.entity_id
_entity_poly.type
_entity_poly.pdbx_seq_one_letter_code
_entity_poly.pdbx_strand_id
1 'polypeptide(L)'
;MARQPRKDTTKHAREGETTVRIFTMTTRRRRRDDRRSALVASVCLFLIVLLPSAASLSSSSSSSSSSFSSPQQQSKIITHLPGFDGPLPFQLQTGYVEVDESNGVRLFYYFIRSERDPAQDPVMIWLTGGPGCSAFSGLVYEIGPLSFDRRTDVNGFPKLLYKPDSWTKVSNIIFIDSPVGTGFSYSKTEQGYKSSDTQVVTQIVIFIRKWFDEHPEFLSNPFYVAGDSYCGITVPGITLGIAKGIEDGSGSALSLKGYLVGNPVTAYWYYDNPAKIPFAHGKGLISDEMYQAYKESCSAWEFSQECTES
;
A
#
# COMPACT_ATOMS: atom_id res chain seq x y z
N MET A 1 38.90 38.15 -11.67
CA MET A 1 37.55 38.71 -11.82
C MET A 1 36.62 37.97 -10.87
N ALA A 2 35.96 38.71 -9.99
CA ALA A 2 35.22 38.21 -8.84
C ALA A 2 33.93 37.46 -9.23
N ARG A 3 33.63 36.38 -8.49
CA ARG A 3 32.32 35.70 -8.50
C ARG A 3 31.28 36.60 -7.82
N GLN A 4 30.16 36.87 -8.48
CA GLN A 4 28.96 37.40 -7.83
C GLN A 4 28.24 36.30 -7.05
N PRO A 5 27.70 36.58 -5.84
CA PRO A 5 26.89 35.63 -5.11
C PRO A 5 25.46 35.60 -5.68
N ARG A 6 24.93 34.39 -5.92
CA ARG A 6 23.51 34.16 -6.20
C ARG A 6 22.72 34.40 -4.91
N LYS A 7 21.67 35.23 -5.02
CA LYS A 7 20.71 35.52 -3.95
C LYS A 7 20.08 34.23 -3.44
N ASP A 8 20.19 34.01 -2.14
CA ASP A 8 19.32 33.12 -1.37
C ASP A 8 17.90 33.69 -1.41
N THR A 9 16.98 32.91 -1.96
CA THR A 9 15.54 33.11 -1.73
C THR A 9 15.05 31.96 -0.87
N THR A 10 15.29 32.05 0.43
CA THR A 10 14.54 31.32 1.44
C THR A 10 13.09 31.79 1.39
N LYS A 11 12.21 31.03 0.72
CA LYS A 11 10.77 31.15 0.92
C LYS A 11 10.44 30.47 2.25
N HIS A 12 9.95 31.26 3.19
CA HIS A 12 9.32 30.76 4.41
C HIS A 12 8.18 29.82 4.05
N ALA A 13 8.26 28.58 4.53
CA ALA A 13 7.16 27.62 4.51
C ALA A 13 6.01 28.17 5.38
N ARG A 14 4.79 28.17 4.83
CA ARG A 14 3.58 28.42 5.61
C ARG A 14 3.31 27.19 6.47
N GLU A 15 3.02 27.41 7.75
CA GLU A 15 2.43 26.39 8.63
C GLU A 15 1.11 25.90 8.01
N GLY A 16 1.01 24.60 7.75
CA GLY A 16 -0.19 23.95 7.21
C GLY A 16 0.03 22.94 6.07
N GLU A 17 1.24 22.82 5.52
CA GLU A 17 1.49 21.92 4.38
C GLU A 17 1.63 20.46 4.82
N THR A 18 0.67 19.61 4.44
CA THR A 18 0.72 18.15 4.67
C THR A 18 1.91 17.57 3.89
N THR A 19 3.01 17.30 4.59
CA THR A 19 4.20 16.72 3.97
C THR A 19 4.01 15.22 3.75
N VAL A 20 3.78 14.82 2.51
CA VAL A 20 3.73 13.40 2.09
C VAL A 20 5.14 12.92 1.76
N ARG A 21 5.62 11.86 2.44
CA ARG A 21 6.94 11.26 2.18
C ARG A 21 6.86 10.18 1.09
N ILE A 22 7.85 10.14 0.22
CA ILE A 22 7.98 9.15 -0.85
C ILE A 22 9.07 8.15 -0.46
N PHE A 23 8.74 6.86 -0.44
CA PHE A 23 9.69 5.77 -0.22
C PHE A 23 9.77 4.87 -1.45
N THR A 24 10.97 4.67 -1.99
CA THR A 24 11.20 3.71 -3.07
C THR A 24 12.03 2.55 -2.53
N MET A 25 11.54 1.33 -2.67
CA MET A 25 12.29 0.13 -2.29
C MET A 25 12.94 -0.49 -3.52
N THR A 26 14.25 -0.71 -3.41
CA THR A 26 15.03 -1.52 -4.38
C THR A 26 15.66 -2.68 -3.61
N THR A 27 15.66 -3.87 -4.22
CA THR A 27 16.31 -5.05 -3.64
C THR A 27 17.83 -4.88 -3.63
N ARG A 28 18.37 -4.31 -2.55
CA ARG A 28 19.82 -4.29 -2.32
C ARG A 28 20.20 -5.53 -1.52
N ARG A 29 20.91 -6.48 -2.14
CA ARG A 29 21.50 -7.63 -1.43
C ARG A 29 22.41 -7.10 -0.33
N ARG A 30 22.06 -7.38 0.94
CA ARG A 30 22.78 -6.92 2.12
C ARG A 30 24.22 -7.45 2.05
N ARG A 31 25.21 -6.57 1.85
CA ARG A 31 26.61 -6.90 2.22
C ARG A 31 26.62 -7.11 3.72
N ARG A 32 27.15 -8.26 4.14
CA ARG A 32 27.31 -8.65 5.53
C ARG A 32 28.44 -7.81 6.12
N ASP A 33 28.11 -6.67 6.71
CA ASP A 33 29.06 -5.91 7.51
C ASP A 33 28.82 -6.19 9.00
N ASP A 34 29.76 -6.94 9.57
CA ASP A 34 30.04 -6.98 10.99
C ASP A 34 30.51 -5.60 11.44
N ARG A 35 29.83 -5.01 12.44
CA ARG A 35 30.49 -4.35 13.58
C ARG A 35 29.48 -3.96 14.65
N ARG A 36 29.83 -4.36 15.88
CA ARG A 36 29.22 -4.05 17.17
C ARG A 36 29.52 -2.61 17.62
N SER A 37 28.78 -2.19 18.65
CA SER A 37 29.03 -1.07 19.60
C SER A 37 28.47 0.29 19.15
N ALA A 38 27.83 1.13 19.96
CA ALA A 38 27.65 1.27 21.41
C ALA A 38 26.38 2.15 21.66
N LEU A 39 25.51 1.84 22.64
CA LEU A 39 25.48 2.35 24.02
C LEU A 39 24.82 3.74 24.23
N VAL A 40 23.60 3.70 24.80
CA VAL A 40 23.00 4.48 25.92
C VAL A 40 23.20 6.01 26.03
N ALA A 41 22.08 6.74 26.09
CA ALA A 41 21.76 7.88 26.98
C ALA A 41 20.35 8.40 26.61
N SER A 42 19.45 8.90 27.45
CA SER A 42 19.37 9.12 28.90
C SER A 42 17.89 9.32 29.27
N VAL A 43 17.59 8.96 30.52
CA VAL A 43 16.37 9.15 31.30
C VAL A 43 15.94 10.63 31.39
N CYS A 44 14.63 10.88 31.33
CA CYS A 44 13.99 11.96 32.10
C CYS A 44 12.64 11.48 32.64
N LEU A 45 12.55 11.48 33.96
CA LEU A 45 11.44 11.06 34.80
C LEU A 45 10.72 12.34 35.29
N PHE A 46 9.40 12.42 35.19
CA PHE A 46 8.58 13.23 36.11
C PHE A 46 7.24 12.53 36.36
N LEU A 47 6.91 12.38 37.64
CA LEU A 47 5.77 11.64 38.20
C LEU A 47 4.55 12.55 38.43
N ILE A 48 3.37 12.05 38.01
CA ILE A 48 2.08 11.89 38.71
C ILE A 48 1.65 12.94 39.75
N VAL A 49 0.43 13.52 39.59
CA VAL A 49 -0.69 13.53 40.59
C VAL A 49 -2.06 13.57 39.87
N LEU A 50 -3.04 12.88 40.45
CA LEU A 50 -4.39 12.51 40.02
C LEU A 50 -5.53 13.38 40.65
N LEU A 51 -6.62 13.57 39.86
CA LEU A 51 -8.08 13.61 40.21
C LEU A 51 -8.71 14.83 40.97
N PRO A 52 -10.06 14.97 41.07
CA PRO A 52 -11.16 14.88 40.07
C PRO A 52 -12.29 15.96 40.24
N SER A 53 -13.41 15.79 39.50
CA SER A 53 -14.79 16.34 39.69
C SER A 53 -15.12 17.68 38.99
N ALA A 54 -16.29 17.96 38.40
CA ALA A 54 -17.58 17.25 38.30
C ALA A 54 -18.34 17.72 37.04
N ALA A 55 -19.34 16.92 36.66
CA ALA A 55 -20.24 17.09 35.53
C ALA A 55 -21.24 18.25 35.65
N SER A 56 -21.76 18.69 34.50
CA SER A 56 -23.13 19.20 34.36
C SER A 56 -23.72 18.72 33.04
N LEU A 57 -24.79 17.93 33.14
CA LEU A 57 -25.66 17.53 32.05
C LEU A 57 -26.50 18.74 31.59
N SER A 58 -26.67 18.90 30.29
CA SER A 58 -27.87 19.53 29.72
C SER A 58 -28.35 18.73 28.52
N SER A 59 -29.59 18.28 28.65
CA SER A 59 -30.37 17.48 27.72
C SER A 59 -31.06 18.37 26.68
N SER A 60 -31.02 17.97 25.42
CA SER A 60 -32.08 18.30 24.45
C SER A 60 -32.25 17.17 23.43
N SER A 61 -33.38 16.49 23.56
CA SER A 61 -34.17 15.81 22.52
C SER A 61 -34.26 16.65 21.23
N SER A 62 -34.45 16.15 20.02
CA SER A 62 -34.75 14.83 19.47
C SER A 62 -34.79 15.00 17.95
N SER A 63 -34.24 14.07 17.18
CA SER A 63 -34.80 13.69 15.88
C SER A 63 -34.13 12.39 15.44
N SER A 64 -34.76 11.27 15.76
CA SER A 64 -34.45 9.99 15.14
C SER A 64 -34.91 10.05 13.68
N SER A 65 -34.07 10.59 12.82
CA SER A 65 -34.06 10.19 11.42
C SER A 65 -33.62 8.73 11.39
N SER A 66 -34.52 7.87 10.95
CA SER A 66 -34.18 6.50 10.56
C SER A 66 -33.14 6.58 9.44
N SER A 67 -31.87 6.55 9.81
CA SER A 67 -30.79 6.28 8.89
C SER A 67 -31.06 4.90 8.30
N PHE A 68 -31.27 4.87 7.00
CA PHE A 68 -31.14 3.63 6.24
C PHE A 68 -29.72 3.12 6.50
N SER A 69 -29.59 2.13 7.38
CA SER A 69 -28.35 1.38 7.49
C SER A 69 -28.18 0.66 6.15
N SER A 70 -27.23 1.14 5.34
CA SER A 70 -26.64 0.39 4.24
C SER A 70 -26.37 -1.03 4.74
N PRO A 71 -26.54 -2.08 3.91
CA PRO A 71 -26.27 -3.45 4.34
C PRO A 71 -24.85 -3.49 4.91
N GLN A 72 -24.72 -3.72 6.23
CA GLN A 72 -23.42 -3.74 6.89
C GLN A 72 -22.52 -4.67 6.11
N GLN A 73 -21.40 -4.14 5.65
CA GLN A 73 -20.49 -4.90 4.84
C GLN A 73 -19.93 -6.02 5.68
N GLN A 74 -20.27 -7.26 5.32
CA GLN A 74 -20.05 -8.42 6.17
C GLN A 74 -18.56 -8.77 6.20
N SER A 75 -17.83 -8.15 7.11
CA SER A 75 -16.47 -8.56 7.44
C SER A 75 -16.52 -9.81 8.31
N LYS A 76 -15.55 -10.71 8.10
CA LYS A 76 -15.44 -11.98 8.81
C LYS A 76 -14.05 -12.12 9.40
N ILE A 77 -13.99 -12.32 10.71
CA ILE A 77 -12.74 -12.70 11.39
C ILE A 77 -12.47 -14.18 11.11
N ILE A 78 -11.26 -14.46 10.63
CA ILE A 78 -10.79 -15.80 10.29
C ILE A 78 -9.85 -16.26 11.39
N THR A 79 -10.19 -17.35 12.06
CA THR A 79 -9.38 -17.94 13.12
C THR A 79 -8.60 -19.16 12.66
N HIS A 80 -9.02 -19.81 11.56
CA HIS A 80 -8.42 -21.01 11.00
C HIS A 80 -8.45 -20.94 9.47
N LEU A 81 -7.40 -21.44 8.84
CA LEU A 81 -7.31 -21.57 7.38
C LEU A 81 -7.03 -23.03 7.00
N PRO A 82 -7.65 -23.56 5.93
CA PRO A 82 -7.23 -24.83 5.36
C PRO A 82 -5.74 -24.82 5.04
N GLY A 83 -5.03 -25.87 5.45
CA GLY A 83 -3.58 -25.99 5.26
C GLY A 83 -2.73 -25.34 6.37
N PHE A 84 -3.31 -24.58 7.30
CA PHE A 84 -2.57 -24.06 8.45
C PHE A 84 -2.82 -24.94 9.70
N ASP A 85 -1.74 -25.33 10.39
CA ASP A 85 -1.83 -26.19 11.57
C ASP A 85 -2.28 -25.36 12.80
N GLY A 86 -3.53 -25.57 13.25
CA GLY A 86 -4.10 -24.91 14.44
C GLY A 86 -4.68 -23.51 14.17
N PRO A 87 -4.96 -22.73 15.24
CA PRO A 87 -5.45 -21.37 15.10
C PRO A 87 -4.37 -20.43 14.56
N LEU A 88 -4.78 -19.42 13.79
CA LEU A 88 -3.86 -18.38 13.31
C LEU A 88 -3.27 -17.59 14.49
N PRO A 89 -1.94 -17.36 14.53
CA PRO A 89 -1.30 -16.58 15.60
C PRO A 89 -1.44 -15.06 15.41
N PHE A 90 -2.20 -14.62 14.41
CA PHE A 90 -2.48 -13.23 14.08
C PHE A 90 -3.97 -13.07 13.75
N GLN A 91 -4.51 -11.86 13.91
CA GLN A 91 -5.90 -11.57 13.56
C GLN A 91 -6.03 -11.27 12.08
N LEU A 92 -6.66 -12.18 11.34
CA LEU A 92 -7.06 -11.99 9.95
C LEU A 92 -8.56 -11.68 9.86
N GLN A 93 -8.90 -10.63 9.14
CA GLN A 93 -10.24 -10.27 8.76
C GLN A 93 -10.32 -10.23 7.23
N THR A 94 -11.43 -10.70 6.67
CA THR A 94 -11.71 -10.57 5.24
C THR A 94 -13.06 -9.89 5.04
N GLY A 95 -13.22 -9.12 3.97
CA GLY A 95 -14.49 -8.48 3.68
C GLY A 95 -14.52 -7.89 2.28
N TYR A 96 -15.62 -7.21 1.98
CA TYR A 96 -15.83 -6.47 0.75
C TYR A 96 -16.06 -4.99 1.08
N VAL A 97 -15.66 -4.09 0.19
CA VAL A 97 -16.07 -2.68 0.19
C VAL A 97 -16.70 -2.32 -1.16
N GLU A 98 -17.85 -1.65 -1.16
CA GLU A 98 -18.63 -1.34 -2.37
C GLU A 98 -18.21 0.04 -2.87
N VAL A 99 -17.55 0.06 -4.01
CA VAL A 99 -16.82 1.23 -4.53
C VAL A 99 -17.46 1.85 -5.76
N ASP A 100 -18.47 1.19 -6.33
CA ASP A 100 -19.34 1.71 -7.38
C ASP A 100 -20.72 1.08 -7.23
N GLU A 101 -21.67 1.83 -6.68
CA GLU A 101 -23.03 1.37 -6.42
C GLU A 101 -23.84 1.19 -7.71
N SER A 102 -23.51 1.94 -8.77
CA SER A 102 -24.23 1.89 -10.05
C SER A 102 -24.04 0.56 -10.77
N ASN A 103 -22.83 -0.01 -10.66
CA ASN A 103 -22.49 -1.31 -11.24
C ASN A 103 -22.39 -2.43 -10.19
N GLY A 104 -22.51 -2.09 -8.89
CA GLY A 104 -22.32 -3.01 -7.78
C GLY A 104 -20.90 -3.56 -7.69
N VAL A 105 -19.89 -2.73 -7.94
CA VAL A 105 -18.48 -3.12 -7.84
C VAL A 105 -18.08 -3.23 -6.37
N ARG A 106 -17.56 -4.40 -5.99
CA ARG A 106 -17.10 -4.70 -4.65
C ARG A 106 -15.66 -5.20 -4.67
N LEU A 107 -14.77 -4.48 -3.98
CA LEU A 107 -13.38 -4.90 -3.81
C LEU A 107 -13.25 -5.74 -2.55
N PHE A 108 -12.62 -6.91 -2.69
CA PHE A 108 -12.28 -7.79 -1.59
C PHE A 108 -10.98 -7.36 -0.93
N TYR A 109 -10.89 -7.57 0.39
CA TYR A 109 -9.66 -7.30 1.13
C TYR A 109 -9.35 -8.38 2.16
N TYR A 110 -8.06 -8.51 2.46
CA TYR A 110 -7.51 -9.18 3.62
C TYR A 110 -6.93 -8.12 4.55
N PHE A 111 -7.43 -8.03 5.77
CA PHE A 111 -6.91 -7.15 6.81
C PHE A 111 -6.21 -7.98 7.88
N ILE A 112 -4.94 -7.71 8.10
CA ILE A 112 -4.16 -8.32 9.16
C ILE A 112 -3.73 -7.22 10.13
N ARG A 113 -4.15 -7.34 11.39
CA ARG A 113 -3.74 -6.40 12.43
C ARG A 113 -2.26 -6.57 12.76
N SER A 114 -1.65 -5.48 13.22
CA SER A 114 -0.28 -5.55 13.74
C SER A 114 -0.19 -6.56 14.87
N GLU A 115 0.86 -7.35 14.89
CA GLU A 115 1.11 -8.32 15.95
C GLU A 115 1.80 -7.70 17.18
N ARG A 116 2.21 -6.42 17.08
CA ARG A 116 2.83 -5.67 18.18
C ARG A 116 1.82 -4.82 18.93
N ASP A 117 1.36 -3.72 18.33
CA ASP A 117 0.34 -2.84 18.92
C ASP A 117 -0.56 -2.26 17.82
N PRO A 118 -1.66 -2.94 17.47
CA PRO A 118 -2.60 -2.46 16.44
C PRO A 118 -3.08 -1.03 16.64
N ALA A 119 -3.21 -0.56 17.88
CA ALA A 119 -3.78 0.76 18.18
C ALA A 119 -2.78 1.90 17.90
N GLN A 120 -1.48 1.62 17.90
CA GLN A 120 -0.42 2.62 17.68
C GLN A 120 0.35 2.41 16.37
N ASP A 121 0.38 1.17 15.88
CA ASP A 121 1.14 0.81 14.70
C ASP A 121 0.49 1.34 13.41
N PRO A 122 1.30 1.68 12.38
CA PRO A 122 0.79 2.27 11.15
C PRO A 122 -0.24 1.37 10.45
N VAL A 123 -1.19 2.00 9.76
CA VAL A 123 -2.05 1.34 8.79
C VAL A 123 -1.44 1.50 7.41
N MET A 124 -1.33 0.40 6.68
CA MET A 124 -0.78 0.36 5.33
C MET A 124 -1.74 -0.33 4.39
N ILE A 125 -2.10 0.35 3.30
CA ILE A 125 -2.70 -0.34 2.14
C ILE A 125 -1.57 -1.01 1.37
N TRP A 126 -1.76 -2.28 0.98
CA TRP A 126 -0.89 -2.97 0.04
C TRP A 126 -1.64 -3.37 -1.22
N LEU A 127 -1.13 -2.93 -2.37
CA LEU A 127 -1.61 -3.28 -3.69
C LEU A 127 -0.54 -4.05 -4.45
N THR A 128 -0.92 -5.17 -5.07
CA THR A 128 -0.02 -5.88 -5.98
C THR A 128 -0.23 -5.39 -7.41
N GLY A 129 0.85 -5.22 -8.17
CA GLY A 129 0.81 -4.76 -9.56
C GLY A 129 0.24 -5.77 -10.58
N GLY A 130 0.87 -5.87 -11.75
CA GLY A 130 0.39 -6.70 -12.88
C GLY A 130 0.24 -5.87 -14.15
N PRO A 131 -0.90 -5.20 -14.39
CA PRO A 131 -2.08 -5.02 -13.52
C PRO A 131 -2.96 -6.28 -13.38
N GLY A 132 -3.74 -6.37 -12.29
CA GLY A 132 -4.72 -7.45 -12.08
C GLY A 132 -4.21 -8.63 -11.24
N CYS A 133 -3.00 -8.56 -10.68
CA CYS A 133 -2.52 -9.58 -9.76
C CYS A 133 -3.18 -9.41 -8.38
N SER A 134 -3.61 -10.53 -7.79
CA SER A 134 -4.22 -10.51 -6.46
C SER A 134 -3.22 -10.11 -5.38
N ALA A 135 -3.67 -9.30 -4.43
CA ALA A 135 -2.89 -8.91 -3.26
C ALA A 135 -2.66 -10.09 -2.29
N PHE A 136 -3.34 -11.22 -2.51
CA PHE A 136 -3.01 -12.48 -1.86
C PHE A 136 -1.55 -12.89 -2.14
N SER A 137 -1.01 -12.57 -3.32
CA SER A 137 0.41 -12.82 -3.61
C SER A 137 1.34 -12.06 -2.65
N GLY A 138 1.04 -10.79 -2.35
CA GLY A 138 1.74 -10.02 -1.33
C GLY A 138 1.62 -10.61 0.08
N LEU A 139 0.47 -11.23 0.37
CA LEU A 139 0.19 -11.88 1.65
C LEU A 139 1.02 -13.17 1.83
N VAL A 140 1.14 -14.03 0.80
CA VAL A 140 1.78 -15.36 0.92
C VAL A 140 3.20 -15.48 0.37
N TYR A 141 3.63 -14.57 -0.51
CA TYR A 141 4.96 -14.62 -1.14
C TYR A 141 5.88 -13.46 -0.75
N GLU A 142 5.32 -12.35 -0.27
CA GLU A 142 6.09 -11.13 -0.04
C GLU A 142 6.13 -10.72 1.44
N ILE A 143 5.20 -9.87 1.87
CA ILE A 143 5.28 -9.14 3.15
C ILE A 143 4.33 -9.66 4.23
N GLY A 144 3.38 -10.54 3.87
CA GLY A 144 2.42 -11.08 4.82
C GLY A 144 2.97 -12.21 5.71
N PRO A 145 2.17 -12.66 6.69
CA PRO A 145 2.59 -13.62 7.72
C PRO A 145 2.40 -15.08 7.32
N LEU A 146 2.07 -15.36 6.05
CA LEU A 146 1.88 -16.72 5.55
C LEU A 146 2.89 -17.04 4.46
N SER A 147 3.16 -18.33 4.29
CA SER A 147 3.92 -18.87 3.17
C SER A 147 3.48 -20.31 2.91
N PHE A 148 3.69 -20.82 1.71
CA PHE A 148 3.46 -22.24 1.42
C PHE A 148 4.66 -23.09 1.86
N ASP A 149 4.41 -24.26 2.46
CA ASP A 149 5.46 -25.27 2.62
C ASP A 149 5.77 -25.89 1.25
N ARG A 150 6.91 -25.51 0.68
CA ARG A 150 7.36 -25.99 -0.63
C ARG A 150 7.99 -27.37 -0.60
N ARG A 151 8.15 -27.99 0.58
CA ARG A 151 8.85 -29.27 0.77
C ARG A 151 7.91 -30.46 0.83
N THR A 152 6.63 -30.22 1.09
CA THR A 152 5.63 -31.28 1.23
C THR A 152 4.92 -31.51 -0.10
N ASP A 153 4.86 -32.77 -0.52
CA ASP A 153 4.01 -33.17 -1.64
C ASP A 153 2.55 -32.89 -1.30
N VAL A 154 1.79 -32.39 -2.28
CA VAL A 154 0.46 -31.83 -2.04
C VAL A 154 -0.59 -32.93 -2.24
N ASN A 155 -0.89 -33.66 -1.16
CA ASN A 155 -2.09 -34.48 -1.08
C ASN A 155 -3.19 -33.71 -0.34
N GLY A 156 -3.95 -32.89 -1.06
CA GLY A 156 -5.04 -32.08 -0.51
C GLY A 156 -4.76 -30.57 -0.55
N PHE A 157 -5.05 -29.85 0.53
CA PHE A 157 -4.75 -28.41 0.60
C PHE A 157 -3.24 -28.17 0.72
N PRO A 158 -2.69 -27.15 0.02
CA PRO A 158 -1.31 -26.72 0.24
C PRO A 158 -1.09 -26.37 1.71
N LYS A 159 -0.01 -26.90 2.30
CA LYS A 159 0.35 -26.56 3.68
C LYS A 159 0.81 -25.10 3.76
N LEU A 160 0.27 -24.36 4.72
CA LEU A 160 0.62 -22.99 5.06
C LEU A 160 1.49 -22.98 6.31
N LEU A 161 2.52 -22.15 6.28
CA LEU A 161 3.45 -21.91 7.38
C LEU A 161 3.37 -20.45 7.80
N TYR A 162 3.52 -20.22 9.11
CA TYR A 162 3.66 -18.88 9.66
C TYR A 162 5.05 -18.30 9.34
N LYS A 163 5.05 -17.06 8.86
CA LYS A 163 6.25 -16.30 8.51
C LYS A 163 6.51 -15.22 9.59
N PRO A 164 7.52 -15.40 10.47
CA PRO A 164 7.75 -14.51 11.62
C PRO A 164 8.40 -13.17 11.25
N ASP A 165 8.96 -13.03 10.05
CA ASP A 165 9.59 -11.82 9.51
C ASP A 165 8.65 -11.04 8.58
N SER A 166 7.34 -11.16 8.79
CA SER A 166 6.33 -10.38 8.08
C SER A 166 6.33 -8.91 8.48
N TRP A 167 5.79 -8.06 7.61
CA TRP A 167 5.58 -6.65 7.92
C TRP A 167 4.40 -6.44 8.88
N THR A 168 3.53 -7.43 9.02
CA THR A 168 2.44 -7.42 10.01
C THR A 168 2.95 -7.47 11.45
N LYS A 169 4.25 -7.72 11.66
CA LYS A 169 4.88 -7.57 12.99
C LYS A 169 4.83 -6.15 13.55
N VAL A 170 4.74 -5.13 12.69
CA VAL A 170 4.85 -3.72 13.10
C VAL A 170 3.86 -2.81 12.37
N SER A 171 2.90 -3.38 11.64
CA SER A 171 1.94 -2.64 10.81
C SER A 171 0.61 -3.38 10.74
N ASN A 172 -0.48 -2.62 10.77
CA ASN A 172 -1.79 -3.07 10.33
C ASN A 172 -1.81 -3.01 8.80
N ILE A 173 -2.04 -4.13 8.10
CA ILE A 173 -1.95 -4.18 6.63
C ILE A 173 -3.27 -4.61 6.02
N ILE A 174 -3.76 -3.82 5.06
CA ILE A 174 -4.95 -4.10 4.25
C ILE A 174 -4.47 -4.42 2.83
N PHE A 175 -4.53 -5.70 2.48
CA PHE A 175 -4.25 -6.21 1.14
C PHE A 175 -5.55 -6.16 0.32
N ILE A 176 -5.56 -5.39 -0.77
CA ILE A 176 -6.78 -5.19 -1.57
C ILE A 176 -6.63 -5.86 -2.93
N ASP A 177 -7.60 -6.71 -3.28
CA ASP A 177 -7.71 -7.23 -4.64
C ASP A 177 -8.26 -6.14 -5.57
N SER A 178 -7.40 -5.56 -6.41
CA SER A 178 -7.76 -4.45 -7.30
C SER A 178 -6.93 -4.52 -8.59
N PRO A 179 -7.49 -4.18 -9.77
CA PRO A 179 -8.86 -3.69 -10.06
C PRO A 179 -9.97 -4.74 -9.82
N VAL A 180 -11.22 -4.32 -9.97
CA VAL A 180 -12.38 -5.23 -10.10
C VAL A 180 -12.11 -6.39 -11.06
N GLY A 181 -12.48 -7.61 -10.66
CA GLY A 181 -12.13 -8.86 -11.35
C GLY A 181 -10.82 -9.51 -10.87
N THR A 182 -10.00 -8.80 -10.11
CA THR A 182 -8.81 -9.36 -9.44
C THR A 182 -9.23 -10.21 -8.25
N GLY A 183 -8.65 -11.40 -8.11
CA GLY A 183 -8.86 -12.27 -6.95
C GLY A 183 -10.34 -12.51 -6.67
N PHE A 184 -10.83 -12.07 -5.51
CA PHE A 184 -12.24 -12.20 -5.13
C PHE A 184 -13.10 -10.95 -5.40
N SER A 185 -12.52 -9.87 -5.92
CA SER A 185 -13.23 -8.63 -6.27
C SER A 185 -14.10 -8.80 -7.51
N TYR A 186 -15.31 -8.26 -7.50
CA TYR A 186 -16.29 -8.50 -8.57
C TYR A 186 -17.21 -7.31 -8.84
N SER A 187 -17.89 -7.36 -9.97
CA SER A 187 -18.99 -6.45 -10.35
C SER A 187 -20.26 -7.26 -10.59
N LYS A 188 -21.43 -6.66 -10.30
CA LYS A 188 -22.75 -7.25 -10.60
C LYS A 188 -23.14 -7.05 -12.07
N THR A 189 -22.50 -6.11 -12.77
CA THR A 189 -22.73 -5.84 -14.20
C THR A 189 -21.44 -6.02 -15.00
N GLU A 190 -21.55 -6.39 -16.28
CA GLU A 190 -20.40 -6.46 -17.19
C GLU A 190 -19.70 -5.11 -17.34
N GLN A 191 -20.48 -4.02 -17.38
CA GLN A 191 -19.96 -2.67 -17.51
C GLN A 191 -19.03 -2.29 -16.35
N GLY A 192 -19.31 -2.76 -15.13
CA GLY A 192 -18.46 -2.50 -13.97
C GLY A 192 -17.10 -3.21 -14.01
N TYR A 193 -16.87 -4.17 -14.91
CA TYR A 193 -15.54 -4.77 -15.11
C TYR A 193 -14.63 -3.95 -16.02
N LYS A 194 -15.15 -2.92 -16.71
CA LYS A 194 -14.28 -1.98 -17.43
C LYS A 194 -13.47 -1.21 -16.40
N SER A 195 -12.16 -1.13 -16.63
CA SER A 195 -11.20 -0.53 -15.70
C SER A 195 -10.23 0.40 -16.44
N SER A 196 -9.67 1.36 -15.71
CA SER A 196 -8.62 2.28 -16.13
C SER A 196 -7.86 2.76 -14.89
N ASP A 197 -6.65 3.31 -15.06
CA ASP A 197 -5.87 3.81 -13.94
C ASP A 197 -6.64 4.84 -13.09
N THR A 198 -7.34 5.77 -13.73
CA THR A 198 -8.18 6.77 -13.05
C THR A 198 -9.32 6.12 -12.26
N GLN A 199 -9.94 5.09 -12.82
CA GLN A 199 -11.03 4.38 -12.16
C GLN A 199 -10.53 3.57 -10.97
N VAL A 200 -9.37 2.91 -11.09
CA VAL A 200 -8.71 2.23 -9.96
C VAL A 200 -8.38 3.20 -8.84
N VAL A 201 -7.78 4.34 -9.17
CA VAL A 201 -7.47 5.40 -8.20
C VAL A 201 -8.75 5.83 -7.48
N THR A 202 -9.82 6.12 -8.23
CA THR A 202 -11.10 6.57 -7.67
C THR A 202 -11.71 5.50 -6.75
N GLN A 203 -11.78 4.26 -7.20
CA GLN A 203 -12.36 3.15 -6.45
C GLN A 203 -11.57 2.85 -5.17
N ILE A 204 -10.24 2.91 -5.20
CA ILE A 204 -9.41 2.70 -4.01
C ILE A 204 -9.53 3.87 -3.02
N VAL A 205 -9.65 5.11 -3.48
CA VAL A 205 -9.93 6.25 -2.59
C VAL A 205 -11.29 6.08 -1.90
N ILE A 206 -12.33 5.64 -2.63
CA ILE A 206 -13.64 5.30 -2.04
C ILE A 206 -13.51 4.15 -1.05
N PHE A 207 -12.79 3.09 -1.41
CA PHE A 207 -12.51 1.95 -0.53
C PHE A 207 -11.94 2.42 0.81
N ILE A 208 -10.87 3.22 0.76
CA ILE A 208 -10.14 3.67 1.95
C ILE A 208 -11.06 4.47 2.86
N ARG A 209 -11.83 5.42 2.29
CA ARG A 209 -12.78 6.23 3.07
C ARG A 209 -13.82 5.36 3.77
N LYS A 210 -14.52 4.51 3.02
CA LYS A 210 -15.56 3.62 3.58
C LYS A 210 -14.98 2.66 4.62
N TRP A 211 -13.77 2.13 4.39
CA TRP A 211 -13.13 1.23 5.34
C TRP A 211 -12.80 1.93 6.67
N PHE A 212 -12.28 3.16 6.63
CA PHE A 212 -11.98 3.93 7.85
C PHE A 212 -13.24 4.43 8.56
N ASP A 213 -14.34 4.69 7.84
CA ASP A 213 -15.63 5.02 8.44
C ASP A 213 -16.18 3.83 9.28
N GLU A 214 -15.93 2.60 8.83
CA GLU A 214 -16.28 1.37 9.56
C GLU A 214 -15.27 0.98 10.66
N HIS A 215 -14.04 1.49 10.60
CA HIS A 215 -12.98 1.20 11.56
C HIS A 215 -12.37 2.49 12.14
N PRO A 216 -13.18 3.30 12.84
CA PRO A 216 -12.76 4.62 13.34
C PRO A 216 -11.61 4.55 14.34
N GLU A 217 -11.38 3.39 14.98
CA GLU A 217 -10.26 3.18 15.90
C GLU A 217 -8.89 3.37 15.23
N PHE A 218 -8.82 3.25 13.89
CA PHE A 218 -7.57 3.39 13.14
C PHE A 218 -7.31 4.80 12.58
N LEU A 219 -8.25 5.74 12.72
CA LEU A 219 -8.13 7.09 12.11
C LEU A 219 -6.88 7.85 12.57
N SER A 220 -6.48 7.63 13.82
CA SER A 220 -5.32 8.30 14.42
C SER A 220 -3.97 7.67 14.03
N ASN A 221 -3.98 6.43 13.55
CA ASN A 221 -2.77 5.69 13.20
C ASN A 221 -2.06 6.35 12.02
N PRO A 222 -0.71 6.38 12.01
CA PRO A 222 0.04 6.80 10.82
C PRO A 222 -0.39 5.98 9.60
N PHE A 223 -0.77 6.66 8.51
CA PHE A 223 -1.33 6.01 7.33
C PHE A 223 -0.40 6.08 6.12
N TYR A 224 -0.23 4.94 5.45
CA TYR A 224 0.60 4.79 4.26
C TYR A 224 -0.15 4.04 3.15
N VAL A 225 0.11 4.43 1.90
CA VAL A 225 -0.33 3.67 0.72
C VAL A 225 0.89 3.00 0.11
N ALA A 226 0.83 1.70 -0.15
CA ALA A 226 1.96 0.96 -0.69
C ALA A 226 1.56 -0.01 -1.80
N GLY A 227 2.53 -0.35 -2.63
CA GLY A 227 2.39 -1.42 -3.62
C GLY A 227 3.65 -1.64 -4.45
N ASP A 228 3.58 -2.55 -5.40
CA ASP A 228 4.72 -2.95 -6.23
C ASP A 228 4.41 -2.94 -7.74
N SER A 229 5.46 -2.99 -8.57
CA SER A 229 5.32 -3.18 -10.01
C SER A 229 4.44 -2.08 -10.66
N TYR A 230 3.36 -2.44 -11.36
CA TYR A 230 2.46 -1.48 -12.01
C TYR A 230 1.80 -0.49 -11.02
N CYS A 231 1.77 -0.81 -9.72
CA CYS A 231 1.28 0.11 -8.68
C CYS A 231 2.11 1.40 -8.56
N GLY A 232 3.29 1.48 -9.17
CA GLY A 232 4.01 2.73 -9.35
C GLY A 232 3.21 3.82 -10.10
N ILE A 233 2.22 3.44 -10.90
CA ILE A 233 1.28 4.35 -11.56
C ILE A 233 0.14 4.75 -10.61
N THR A 234 -0.49 3.77 -9.95
CA THR A 234 -1.73 4.00 -9.20
C THR A 234 -1.52 4.50 -7.77
N VAL A 235 -0.49 4.05 -7.05
CA VAL A 235 -0.23 4.43 -5.64
C VAL A 235 0.01 5.94 -5.49
N PRO A 236 0.79 6.63 -6.34
CA PRO A 236 0.91 8.09 -6.28
C PRO A 236 -0.43 8.78 -6.54
N GLY A 237 -1.22 8.29 -7.50
CA GLY A 237 -2.55 8.82 -7.82
C GLY A 237 -3.53 8.69 -6.66
N ILE A 238 -3.56 7.53 -5.99
CA ILE A 238 -4.37 7.26 -4.80
C ILE A 238 -3.97 8.20 -3.67
N THR A 239 -2.65 8.31 -3.41
CA THR A 239 -2.13 9.16 -2.34
C THR A 239 -2.47 10.63 -2.57
N LEU A 240 -2.38 11.10 -3.81
CA LEU A 240 -2.79 12.45 -4.19
C LEU A 240 -4.29 12.67 -3.99
N GLY A 241 -5.12 11.69 -4.36
CA GLY A 241 -6.57 11.75 -4.16
C GLY A 241 -6.94 11.88 -2.67
N ILE A 242 -6.26 11.15 -1.80
CA ILE A 242 -6.45 11.26 -0.34
C ILE A 242 -5.98 12.62 0.17
N ALA A 243 -4.78 13.07 -0.21
CA ALA A 243 -4.24 14.35 0.25
C ALA A 243 -5.16 15.52 -0.11
N LYS A 244 -5.67 15.55 -1.36
CA LYS A 244 -6.65 16.57 -1.78
C LYS A 244 -7.93 16.51 -0.96
N GLY A 245 -8.45 15.31 -0.71
CA GLY A 245 -9.64 15.12 0.13
C GLY A 245 -9.46 15.59 1.58
N ILE A 246 -8.25 15.50 2.11
CA ILE A 246 -7.92 16.05 3.44
C ILE A 246 -7.89 17.58 3.38
N GLU A 247 -7.23 18.16 2.36
CA GLU A 247 -7.06 19.61 2.22
C GLU A 247 -8.39 20.35 2.00
N ASP A 248 -9.31 19.77 1.22
CA ASP A 248 -10.61 20.38 0.93
C ASP A 248 -11.70 20.03 1.97
N GLY A 249 -11.35 19.24 2.99
CA GLY A 249 -12.27 18.80 4.05
C GLY A 249 -13.33 17.81 3.59
N SER A 250 -13.24 17.30 2.35
CA SER A 250 -14.20 16.34 1.81
C SER A 250 -13.91 14.90 2.24
N GLY A 251 -12.71 14.59 2.75
CA GLY A 251 -12.25 13.25 3.15
C GLY A 251 -12.11 13.06 4.66
N SER A 252 -12.02 11.80 5.10
CA SER A 252 -11.77 11.45 6.51
C SER A 252 -10.42 12.02 6.95
N ALA A 253 -10.31 12.46 8.21
CA ALA A 253 -9.10 13.07 8.79
C ALA A 253 -7.98 12.03 9.02
N LEU A 254 -7.53 11.38 7.95
CA LEU A 254 -6.51 10.35 7.97
C LEU A 254 -5.14 10.98 8.27
N SER A 255 -4.37 10.32 9.13
CA SER A 255 -2.98 10.71 9.44
C SER A 255 -2.02 10.28 8.32
N LEU A 256 -2.27 10.71 7.07
CA LEU A 256 -1.47 10.36 5.89
C LEU A 256 -0.02 10.83 6.06
N LYS A 257 0.94 9.90 5.97
CA LYS A 257 2.37 10.18 6.14
C LYS A 257 3.18 10.02 4.86
N GLY A 258 2.72 9.21 3.92
CA GLY A 258 3.50 8.91 2.73
C GLY A 258 2.98 7.74 1.93
N TYR A 259 3.75 7.40 0.90
CA TYR A 259 3.54 6.19 0.13
C TYR A 259 4.85 5.46 -0.14
N LEU A 260 4.73 4.16 -0.43
CA LEU A 260 5.85 3.28 -0.72
C LEU A 260 5.63 2.49 -2.01
N VAL A 261 6.62 2.50 -2.90
CA VAL A 261 6.56 1.72 -4.14
C VAL A 261 7.79 0.82 -4.31
N GLY A 262 7.55 -0.48 -4.48
CA GLY A 262 8.59 -1.50 -4.69
C GLY A 262 8.74 -1.85 -6.17
N ASN A 263 9.95 -1.74 -6.72
CA ASN A 263 10.22 -2.02 -8.13
C ASN A 263 9.17 -1.45 -9.12
N PRO A 264 8.80 -0.16 -9.01
CA PRO A 264 7.66 0.40 -9.73
C PRO A 264 7.89 0.59 -11.23
N VAL A 265 6.80 0.55 -12.00
CA VAL A 265 6.71 1.31 -13.25
C VAL A 265 6.48 2.78 -12.88
N THR A 266 7.27 3.69 -13.46
CA THR A 266 7.18 5.13 -13.19
C THR A 266 6.93 5.93 -14.46
N ALA A 267 7.75 5.72 -15.47
CA ALA A 267 7.66 6.36 -16.78
C ALA A 267 8.17 5.35 -17.81
N TYR A 268 7.25 4.45 -18.17
CA TYR A 268 7.56 3.23 -18.91
C TYR A 268 8.36 3.49 -20.19
N TRP A 269 7.86 4.41 -21.03
CA TRP A 269 8.46 4.70 -22.33
C TRP A 269 9.76 5.50 -22.25
N TYR A 270 9.94 6.31 -21.20
CA TYR A 270 11.04 7.27 -21.11
C TYR A 270 12.21 6.78 -20.26
N TYR A 271 11.95 6.01 -19.20
CA TYR A 271 12.98 5.58 -18.26
C TYR A 271 12.99 4.06 -18.06
N ASP A 272 11.85 3.43 -17.80
CA ASP A 272 11.84 2.03 -17.35
C ASP A 272 12.18 1.05 -18.48
N ASN A 273 11.56 1.21 -19.66
CA ASN A 273 11.81 0.34 -20.80
C ASN A 273 13.20 0.55 -21.43
N PRO A 274 13.68 1.79 -21.67
CA PRO A 274 15.05 2.01 -22.17
C PRO A 274 16.13 1.44 -21.25
N ALA A 275 15.90 1.39 -19.93
CA ALA A 275 16.88 0.87 -18.98
C ALA A 275 17.04 -0.65 -19.03
N LYS A 276 16.12 -1.40 -19.64
CA LYS A 276 16.14 -2.88 -19.64
C LYS A 276 17.36 -3.45 -20.37
N ILE A 277 17.66 -2.93 -21.57
CA ILE A 277 18.78 -3.45 -22.39
C ILE A 277 20.14 -3.16 -21.75
N PRO A 278 20.45 -1.91 -21.31
CA PRO A 278 21.66 -1.63 -20.54
C PRO A 278 21.76 -2.46 -19.26
N PHE A 279 20.64 -2.69 -18.56
CA PHE A 279 20.63 -3.55 -17.37
C PHE A 279 20.96 -5.00 -17.72
N ALA A 280 20.34 -5.57 -18.76
CA ALA A 280 20.58 -6.94 -19.20
C ALA A 280 22.05 -7.15 -19.60
N HIS A 281 22.62 -6.21 -20.38
CA HIS A 281 24.03 -6.24 -20.76
C HIS A 281 24.95 -6.13 -19.54
N GLY A 282 24.71 -5.16 -18.65
CA GLY A 282 25.47 -4.98 -17.41
C GLY A 282 25.35 -6.15 -16.41
N LYS A 283 24.42 -7.09 -16.65
CA LYS A 283 24.26 -8.35 -15.89
C LYS A 283 24.71 -9.59 -16.66
N GLY A 284 25.24 -9.44 -17.87
CA GLY A 284 25.69 -10.54 -18.72
C GLY A 284 24.54 -11.44 -19.20
N LEU A 285 23.32 -10.90 -19.29
CA LEU A 285 22.15 -11.64 -19.79
C LEU A 285 22.06 -11.62 -21.33
N ILE A 286 22.74 -10.66 -21.97
CA ILE A 286 22.85 -10.53 -23.42
C ILE A 286 24.32 -10.32 -23.80
N SER A 287 24.67 -10.67 -25.05
CA SER A 287 26.04 -10.56 -25.54
C SER A 287 26.42 -9.12 -25.91
N ASP A 288 27.71 -8.88 -26.11
CA ASP A 288 28.21 -7.59 -26.58
C ASP A 288 27.65 -7.27 -27.97
N GLU A 289 27.53 -8.26 -28.86
CA GLU A 289 26.98 -8.08 -30.21
C GLU A 289 25.53 -7.61 -30.16
N MET A 290 24.69 -8.22 -29.32
CA MET A 290 23.29 -7.79 -29.15
C MET A 290 23.21 -6.36 -28.60
N TYR A 291 24.08 -6.02 -27.66
CA TYR A 291 24.10 -4.67 -27.09
C TYR A 291 24.59 -3.61 -28.09
N GLN A 292 25.55 -3.93 -28.95
CA GLN A 292 25.96 -3.03 -30.03
C GLN A 292 24.84 -2.83 -31.05
N ALA A 293 24.17 -3.91 -31.47
CA ALA A 293 23.03 -3.83 -32.38
C ALA A 293 21.93 -2.91 -31.83
N TYR A 294 21.57 -3.05 -30.54
CA TYR A 294 20.62 -2.15 -29.88
C TYR A 294 21.04 -0.66 -29.94
N LYS A 295 22.32 -0.35 -29.71
CA LYS A 295 22.81 1.03 -29.75
C LYS A 295 22.82 1.62 -31.17
N GLU A 296 22.96 0.77 -32.18
CA GLU A 296 22.96 1.18 -33.59
C GLU A 296 21.54 1.34 -34.14
N SER A 297 20.61 0.46 -33.76
CA SER A 297 19.21 0.49 -34.21
C SER A 297 18.36 1.52 -33.49
N CYS A 298 18.58 1.69 -32.19
CA CYS A 298 17.83 2.64 -31.38
C CYS A 298 18.70 3.86 -31.12
N SER A 299 18.52 4.91 -31.94
CA SER A 299 19.02 6.23 -31.57
C SER A 299 18.44 6.55 -30.19
N ALA A 300 19.26 7.09 -29.29
CA ALA A 300 19.00 7.11 -27.84
C ALA A 300 17.70 7.82 -27.40
N TRP A 301 16.87 8.30 -28.33
CA TRP A 301 15.67 9.11 -28.10
C TRP A 301 14.52 8.87 -29.10
N GLU A 302 14.68 8.05 -30.15
CA GLU A 302 13.59 7.76 -31.10
C GLU A 302 13.16 6.29 -31.00
N PHE A 303 12.07 6.05 -30.28
CA PHE A 303 11.36 4.77 -30.36
C PHE A 303 10.54 4.73 -31.66
N SER A 304 11.16 4.30 -32.76
CA SER A 304 10.42 3.79 -33.92
C SER A 304 9.93 2.37 -33.63
N GLN A 305 8.90 1.89 -34.35
CA GLN A 305 8.42 0.51 -34.23
C GLN A 305 9.53 -0.55 -34.41
N GLU A 306 10.61 -0.22 -35.12
CA GLU A 306 11.77 -1.09 -35.38
C GLU A 306 12.55 -1.48 -34.11
N CYS A 307 12.50 -0.67 -33.04
CA CYS A 307 13.13 -0.99 -31.75
C CYS A 307 12.41 -2.08 -30.94
N THR A 308 11.22 -2.51 -31.37
CA THR A 308 10.43 -3.55 -30.69
C THR A 308 10.66 -4.94 -31.29
N GLU A 309 11.21 -5.00 -32.50
CA GLU A 309 11.39 -6.22 -33.29
C GLU A 309 12.85 -6.69 -33.40
N SER A 310 13.81 -5.88 -32.91
CA SER A 310 15.26 -6.18 -32.87
C SER A 310 15.72 -6.73 -31.52
#